data_AF-A0A444R889-F1
#
_entry.id   AF-A0A444R889-F1
#
_cell.length_a   1.000
_cell.length_b   1.000
_cell.length_c   1.000
_cell.angle_alpha   90.00
_cell.angle_beta   90.00
_cell.angle_gamma   90.00
#
_symmetry.space_group_name_H-M   'P 1'
#
loop_
_entity.id
_entity.type
_entity.pdbx_description
1 polymer ?
#
loop_
_entity_poly.entity_id
_entity_poly.type
_entity_poly.pdbx_seq_one_letter_code
_entity_poly.pdbx_strand_id
1 'polypeptide(L)'
;MSFAMNAAKPMHEAAAALGVDPLYVALPSYVVIMGGGAIINLGFCFIRLAKVKDLSLKADFSLAKPLIIHNVLLSALGGLMWYLQFFFYAWGHARIPAQYDYISWMLHMSFYVLCGGIVGLVLKEWNNAGRRPVTVLSLGCVVIIVAANIVGIGMAN
;
A
#
# COMPACT_ATOMS: atom_id res chain seq x y z
N MET A 1 1.37 10.02 -0.05
CA MET A 1 2.42 9.29 -0.79
C MET A 1 2.87 10.01 -2.05
N SER A 2 1.99 10.33 -3.01
CA SER A 2 2.37 11.05 -4.25
C SER A 2 3.20 12.32 -4.01
N PHE A 3 2.82 13.18 -3.05
CA PHE A 3 3.62 14.36 -2.67
C PHE A 3 5.04 14.00 -2.19
N ALA A 4 5.16 12.99 -1.33
CA ALA A 4 6.45 12.57 -0.78
C ALA A 4 7.36 11.96 -1.86
N MET A 5 6.79 11.25 -2.83
CA MET A 5 7.54 10.73 -3.97
C MET A 5 8.03 11.84 -4.90
N ASN A 6 7.21 12.86 -5.15
CA ASN A 6 7.65 14.05 -5.89
C ASN A 6 8.74 14.83 -5.15
N ALA A 7 8.62 14.97 -3.83
CA ALA A 7 9.63 15.63 -3.01
C ALA A 7 10.96 14.84 -2.94
N ALA A 8 10.93 13.53 -3.23
CA ALA A 8 12.10 12.67 -3.18
C ALA A 8 12.90 12.59 -4.51
N LYS A 9 12.47 13.30 -5.56
CA LYS A 9 13.22 13.38 -6.84
C LYS A 9 14.71 13.73 -6.68
N PRO A 10 15.13 14.65 -5.78
CA PRO A 10 16.55 14.92 -5.58
C PRO A 10 17.34 13.71 -5.06
N MET A 11 16.70 12.82 -4.29
CA MET A 11 17.33 11.57 -3.84
C MET A 11 17.48 10.58 -4.99
N HIS A 12 16.55 10.59 -5.94
CA HIS A 12 16.63 9.77 -7.15
C HIS A 12 17.79 10.22 -8.04
N GLU A 13 17.91 11.53 -8.27
CA GLU A 13 19.02 12.10 -9.06
C GLU A 13 20.39 11.83 -8.42
N ALA A 14 20.49 11.96 -7.08
CA ALA A 14 21.72 11.64 -6.36
C ALA A 14 22.09 10.16 -6.44
N ALA A 15 21.12 9.24 -6.35
CA ALA A 15 21.37 7.81 -6.51
C ALA A 15 21.78 7.44 -7.94
N ALA A 16 21.16 8.07 -8.95
CA ALA A 16 21.55 7.91 -10.35
C ALA A 16 22.98 8.40 -10.61
N ALA A 17 23.37 9.53 -10.01
CA ALA A 17 24.74 10.06 -10.10
C ALA A 17 25.80 9.12 -9.48
N LEU A 18 25.39 8.28 -8.52
CA LEU A 18 26.24 7.24 -7.93
C LEU A 18 26.30 5.94 -8.77
N GLY A 19 25.65 5.91 -9.95
CA GLY A 19 25.64 4.76 -10.84
C GLY A 19 24.68 3.64 -10.41
N VAL A 20 23.72 3.93 -9.53
CA VAL A 20 22.66 2.98 -9.16
C VAL A 20 21.77 2.74 -10.38
N ASP A 21 21.44 1.47 -10.63
CA ASP A 21 20.53 1.09 -11.70
C ASP A 21 19.22 1.90 -11.61
N PRO A 22 18.72 2.50 -12.72
CA PRO A 22 17.49 3.30 -12.73
C PRO A 22 16.29 2.62 -12.07
N LEU A 23 16.28 1.29 -12.03
CA LEU A 23 15.28 0.44 -11.39
C LEU A 23 15.26 0.55 -9.86
N TYR A 24 16.40 0.87 -9.24
CA TYR A 24 16.59 0.90 -7.79
C TYR A 24 16.78 2.31 -7.23
N VAL A 25 16.90 3.30 -8.10
CA VAL A 25 17.05 4.71 -7.75
C VAL A 25 15.92 5.22 -6.83
N ALA A 26 14.72 4.65 -6.92
CA ALA A 26 13.61 5.01 -6.06
C ALA A 26 13.65 4.36 -4.65
N LEU A 27 14.36 3.24 -4.47
CA LEU A 27 14.39 2.50 -3.19
C LEU A 27 14.84 3.32 -1.98
N PRO A 28 15.90 4.16 -2.06
CA PRO A 28 16.33 4.99 -0.94
C PRO A 28 15.23 5.93 -0.43
N SER A 29 14.44 6.49 -1.35
CA SER A 29 13.32 7.37 -0.98
C SER A 29 12.23 6.62 -0.21
N TYR A 30 11.93 5.38 -0.59
CA TYR A 30 10.93 4.57 0.11
C TYR A 30 11.36 4.23 1.54
N VAL A 31 12.65 4.05 1.82
CA VAL A 31 13.13 3.83 3.19
C VAL A 31 12.81 5.03 4.08
N VAL A 32 13.05 6.26 3.60
CA VAL A 32 12.77 7.48 4.36
C VAL A 32 11.28 7.72 4.52
N ILE A 33 10.50 7.56 3.43
CA ILE A 33 9.06 7.80 3.45
C ILE A 33 8.34 6.77 4.35
N MET A 34 8.66 5.49 4.20
CA MET A 34 8.06 4.42 5.00
C MET A 34 8.56 4.43 6.44
N GLY A 35 9.85 4.72 6.65
CA GLY A 35 10.45 4.86 7.98
C GLY A 35 9.83 6.01 8.77
N GLY A 36 9.60 7.16 8.12
CA GLY A 36 8.87 8.28 8.73
C GLY A 36 7.46 7.88 9.15
N GLY A 37 6.72 7.18 8.28
CA GLY A 37 5.40 6.64 8.61
C GLY A 37 5.44 5.65 9.79
N ALA A 38 6.45 4.78 9.85
CA ALA A 38 6.63 3.83 10.92
C ALA A 38 6.89 4.52 12.27
N ILE A 39 7.75 5.55 12.32
CA ILE A 39 8.04 6.29 13.55
C ILE A 39 6.77 6.94 14.11
N ILE A 40 5.99 7.60 13.26
CA ILE A 40 4.74 8.26 13.68
C ILE A 40 3.72 7.23 14.16
N ASN A 41 3.57 6.11 13.45
CA ASN A 41 2.62 5.07 13.83
C ASN A 41 3.03 4.38 15.15
N LEU A 42 4.31 4.07 15.32
CA LEU A 42 4.84 3.52 16.57
C LEU A 42 4.66 4.52 17.72
N GLY A 43 4.98 5.79 17.50
CA GLY A 43 4.75 6.85 18.48
C GLY A 43 3.30 6.93 18.91
N PHE A 44 2.36 6.90 17.96
CA PHE A 44 0.93 6.88 18.26
C PHE A 44 0.52 5.63 19.05
N CYS A 45 1.01 4.44 18.68
CA CYS A 45 0.75 3.20 19.40
C CYS A 45 1.25 3.26 20.86
N PHE A 46 2.46 3.76 21.10
CA PHE A 46 3.00 3.92 22.46
C PHE A 46 2.21 4.94 23.29
N ILE A 47 1.83 6.07 22.68
CA ILE A 47 0.99 7.07 23.35
C ILE A 47 -0.37 6.46 23.73
N ARG A 48 -1.00 5.69 22.83
CA ARG A 48 -2.28 5.04 23.09
C ARG A 48 -2.17 3.98 24.18
N LEU A 49 -1.08 3.21 24.17
CA LEU A 49 -0.79 2.24 25.22
C LEU A 49 -0.61 2.90 26.59
N ALA A 50 -0.03 4.10 26.64
CA ALA A 50 0.15 4.84 27.89
C ALA A 50 -1.13 5.55 28.37
N LYS A 51 -2.01 6.00 27.45
CA LYS A 51 -3.20 6.81 27.78
C LYS A 51 -4.49 6.01 27.94
N VAL A 52 -4.62 4.85 27.28
CA VAL A 52 -5.85 4.05 27.30
C VAL A 52 -5.72 2.98 28.38
N LYS A 53 -6.50 3.11 29.46
CA LYS A 53 -6.46 2.22 30.63
C LYS A 53 -6.88 0.77 30.33
N ASP A 54 -7.67 0.58 29.28
CA ASP A 54 -8.13 -0.74 28.83
C ASP A 54 -7.08 -1.49 27.99
N LEU A 55 -6.03 -0.81 27.52
CA LEU A 55 -4.92 -1.47 26.82
C LEU A 55 -3.83 -1.84 27.83
N SER A 56 -3.61 -3.14 28.02
CA SER A 56 -2.60 -3.64 28.95
C SER A 56 -1.75 -4.71 28.28
N LEU A 57 -0.44 -4.43 28.14
CA LEU A 57 0.54 -5.42 27.67
C LEU A 57 0.50 -6.70 28.51
N LYS A 58 0.22 -6.60 29.81
CA LYS A 58 0.15 -7.78 30.69
C LYS A 58 -1.03 -8.69 30.36
N ALA A 59 -2.13 -8.13 29.85
CA ALA A 59 -3.29 -8.91 29.40
C ALA A 59 -3.03 -9.55 28.01
N ASP A 60 -2.28 -8.88 27.14
CA ASP A 60 -1.92 -9.44 25.83
C ASP A 60 -0.88 -10.57 25.96
N PHE A 61 0.09 -10.45 26.87
CA PHE A 61 1.09 -11.48 27.14
C PHE A 61 0.58 -12.65 28.00
N SER A 62 -0.60 -12.54 28.62
CA SER A 62 -1.24 -13.67 29.32
C SER A 62 -1.98 -14.60 28.36
N LEU A 63 -2.11 -14.23 27.08
CA LEU A 63 -2.67 -15.08 26.03
C LEU A 63 -1.76 -16.27 25.70
N ALA A 64 -2.34 -17.31 25.10
CA ALA A 64 -1.61 -18.50 24.74
C ALA A 64 -0.45 -18.20 23.78
N LYS A 65 0.76 -18.70 24.09
CA LYS A 65 1.97 -18.49 23.27
C LYS A 65 1.78 -18.79 21.76
N PRO A 66 1.05 -19.86 21.35
CA PRO A 66 0.80 -20.13 19.93
C PRO A 66 -0.02 -19.03 19.23
N LEU A 67 -0.97 -18.40 19.93
CA LEU A 67 -1.77 -17.29 19.39
C LEU A 67 -0.92 -16.04 19.18
N ILE A 68 -0.04 -15.73 20.13
CA ILE A 68 0.88 -14.60 20.01
C ILE A 68 1.80 -14.79 18.80
N ILE A 69 2.35 -15.99 18.61
CA ILE A 69 3.20 -16.30 17.45
C ILE A 69 2.42 -16.14 16.14
N HIS A 70 1.21 -16.69 16.04
CA HIS A 70 0.38 -16.54 14.86
C HIS A 70 0.06 -15.07 14.56
N ASN A 71 -0.33 -14.29 15.57
CA ASN A 71 -0.64 -12.87 15.40
C ASN A 71 0.58 -12.07 14.93
N VAL A 72 1.75 -12.35 15.48
CA VAL A 72 3.01 -11.69 15.06
C VAL A 72 3.36 -12.09 13.63
N LEU A 73 3.26 -13.37 13.27
CA LEU A 73 3.57 -13.84 11.91
C LEU A 73 2.59 -13.27 10.88
N LEU A 74 1.29 -13.25 11.18
CA LEU A 74 0.27 -12.66 10.30
C LEU A 74 0.47 -11.15 10.14
N SER A 75 0.82 -10.45 11.23
CA SER A 75 1.12 -9.00 11.18
C SER A 75 2.38 -8.71 10.37
N ALA A 76 3.43 -9.53 10.55
CA ALA A 76 4.67 -9.43 9.79
C ALA A 76 4.45 -9.73 8.30
N LEU A 77 3.63 -10.75 7.98
CA LEU A 77 3.25 -11.09 6.62
C LEU A 77 2.48 -9.94 5.95
N GLY A 78 1.50 -9.36 6.65
CA GLY A 78 0.76 -8.20 6.14
C GLY A 78 1.67 -7.00 5.88
N GLY A 79 2.60 -6.72 6.79
CA GLY A 79 3.62 -5.67 6.60
C GLY A 79 4.56 -5.95 5.43
N LEU A 80 5.00 -7.21 5.26
CA LEU A 80 5.85 -7.63 4.16
C LEU A 80 5.12 -7.49 2.81
N MET A 81 3.86 -7.93 2.72
CA MET A 81 3.04 -7.77 1.52
C MET A 81 2.86 -6.30 1.16
N TRP A 82 2.65 -5.44 2.16
CA TRP A 82 2.55 -3.99 1.98
C TRP A 82 3.86 -3.37 1.47
N TYR A 83 5.01 -3.80 1.98
CA TYR A 83 6.30 -3.34 1.48
C TYR A 83 6.55 -3.82 0.05
N LEU A 84 6.31 -5.10 -0.23
CA LEU A 84 6.47 -5.69 -1.57
C LEU A 84 5.60 -4.98 -2.61
N GLN A 85 4.41 -4.50 -2.23
CA GLN A 85 3.57 -3.68 -3.10
C GLN A 85 4.32 -2.45 -3.64
N PHE A 86 5.01 -1.68 -2.79
CA PHE A 86 5.77 -0.50 -3.23
C PHE A 86 7.05 -0.86 -3.96
N PHE A 87 7.68 -1.98 -3.59
CA PHE A 87 8.85 -2.50 -4.30
C PHE A 87 8.51 -2.85 -5.75
N PHE A 88 7.44 -3.62 -5.97
CA PHE A 88 6.98 -3.97 -7.33
C PHE A 88 6.47 -2.75 -8.09
N TYR A 89 5.86 -1.79 -7.41
CA TYR A 89 5.50 -0.50 -8.02
C TYR A 89 6.74 0.22 -8.56
N ALA A 90 7.81 0.37 -7.77
CA ALA A 90 9.04 1.04 -8.19
C ALA A 90 9.66 0.32 -9.40
N TRP A 91 9.64 -1.00 -9.37
CA TRP A 91 10.13 -1.85 -10.45
C TRP A 91 9.33 -1.69 -11.75
N GLY A 92 8.00 -1.63 -11.65
CA GLY A 92 7.11 -1.39 -12.79
C GLY A 92 7.21 0.04 -13.33
N HIS A 93 7.33 1.02 -12.44
CA HIS A 93 7.45 2.43 -12.77
C HIS A 93 8.72 2.73 -13.59
N ALA A 94 9.86 2.14 -13.23
CA ALA A 94 11.11 2.33 -13.97
C ALA A 94 11.09 1.80 -15.42
N ARG A 95 10.15 0.91 -15.77
CA ARG A 95 9.96 0.40 -17.14
C ARG A 95 9.01 1.26 -17.97
N ILE A 96 8.27 2.17 -17.36
CA ILE A 96 7.32 3.04 -18.05
C ILE A 96 8.08 4.30 -18.51
N PRO A 97 7.92 4.74 -19.78
CA PRO A 97 8.50 6.00 -20.24
C PRO A 97 8.03 7.18 -19.39
N ALA A 98 8.93 8.12 -19.08
CA ALA A 98 8.66 9.25 -18.17
C ALA A 98 7.41 10.10 -18.53
N GLN A 99 7.01 10.09 -19.81
CA GLN A 99 5.79 10.74 -20.30
C GLN A 99 4.48 10.14 -19.74
N TYR A 100 4.53 8.92 -19.18
CA TYR A 100 3.38 8.20 -18.64
C TYR A 100 3.46 7.95 -17.11
N ASP A 101 4.32 8.69 -16.40
CA ASP A 101 4.51 8.56 -14.94
C ASP A 101 3.20 8.65 -14.14
N TYR A 102 2.31 9.56 -14.54
CA TYR A 102 1.03 9.77 -13.86
C TYR A 102 0.10 8.57 -13.99
N ILE A 103 0.18 7.84 -15.10
CA ILE A 103 -0.62 6.64 -15.37
C ILE A 103 -0.18 5.50 -14.44
N SER A 104 1.14 5.33 -14.23
CA SER A 104 1.69 4.31 -13.34
C SER A 104 1.10 4.39 -11.93
N TRP A 105 1.07 5.59 -11.34
CA TRP A 105 0.50 5.82 -10.01
C TRP A 105 -1.02 5.57 -9.98
N MET A 106 -1.74 6.05 -11.00
CA MET A 106 -3.20 5.89 -11.10
C MET A 106 -3.59 4.41 -11.23
N LEU A 107 -2.92 3.66 -12.12
CA LEU A 107 -3.17 2.24 -12.32
C LEU A 107 -2.89 1.45 -11.05
N HIS A 108 -1.78 1.73 -10.36
CA HIS A 108 -1.44 1.05 -9.10
C HIS A 108 -2.51 1.22 -8.02
N MET A 109 -2.94 2.47 -7.77
CA MET A 109 -3.95 2.76 -6.76
C MET A 109 -5.33 2.20 -7.13
N SER A 110 -5.69 2.25 -8.41
CA SER A 110 -6.98 1.73 -8.89
C SER A 110 -7.02 0.20 -8.84
N PHE A 111 -5.91 -0.46 -9.20
CA PHE A 111 -5.78 -1.91 -9.13
C PHE A 111 -5.83 -2.41 -7.69
N TYR A 112 -5.21 -1.69 -6.75
CA TYR A 112 -5.31 -1.98 -5.32
C TYR A 112 -6.77 -1.99 -4.83
N VAL A 113 -7.55 -0.96 -5.19
CA VAL A 113 -8.98 -0.88 -4.82
C VAL A 113 -9.80 -1.97 -5.49
N LEU A 114 -9.54 -2.26 -6.77
CA LEU A 114 -10.24 -3.31 -7.51
C LEU A 114 -10.01 -4.70 -6.91
N CYS A 115 -8.74 -5.09 -6.73
CA CYS A 115 -8.39 -6.38 -6.15
C CYS A 115 -8.86 -6.51 -4.70
N GLY A 116 -8.70 -5.46 -3.89
CA GLY A 116 -9.20 -5.43 -2.52
C GLY A 116 -10.73 -5.59 -2.45
N GLY A 117 -11.45 -4.91 -3.35
CA GLY A 117 -12.90 -5.04 -3.48
C GLY A 117 -13.33 -6.45 -3.88
N ILE A 118 -12.69 -7.05 -4.89
CA ILE A 118 -12.98 -8.41 -5.35
C ILE A 118 -12.73 -9.43 -4.24
N VAL A 119 -11.58 -9.38 -3.58
CA VAL A 119 -11.24 -10.30 -2.48
C VAL A 119 -12.23 -10.15 -1.32
N GLY A 120 -12.58 -8.92 -0.93
CA GLY A 120 -13.58 -8.66 0.11
C GLY A 120 -14.97 -9.22 -0.24
N LEU A 121 -15.36 -9.16 -1.51
CA LEU A 121 -16.59 -9.78 -2.01
C LEU A 121 -16.51 -11.32 -1.99
N VAL A 122 -15.37 -11.90 -2.40
CA VAL A 122 -15.14 -13.35 -2.40
C VAL A 122 -15.14 -13.93 -0.98
N LEU A 123 -14.54 -13.23 -0.01
CA LEU A 123 -14.54 -13.60 1.40
C LEU A 123 -15.90 -13.39 2.09
N LYS A 124 -16.91 -12.88 1.36
CA LYS A 124 -18.27 -12.61 1.85
C LYS A 124 -18.32 -11.70 3.07
N GLU A 125 -17.32 -10.83 3.25
CA GLU A 125 -17.24 -9.89 4.39
C GLU A 125 -18.46 -8.95 4.46
N TRP A 126 -19.10 -8.74 3.30
CA TRP A 126 -20.20 -7.80 3.13
C TRP A 126 -21.60 -8.42 3.25
N ASN A 127 -21.70 -9.72 3.59
CA ASN A 127 -23.00 -10.41 3.68
C ASN A 127 -23.95 -9.76 4.70
N ASN A 128 -23.43 -9.19 5.80
CA ASN A 128 -24.22 -8.50 6.82
C ASN A 128 -24.37 -6.98 6.60
N ALA A 129 -23.72 -6.40 5.58
CA ALA A 129 -23.74 -4.96 5.33
C ALA A 129 -24.94 -4.50 4.48
N GLY A 130 -25.76 -5.43 3.98
CA GLY A 130 -26.92 -5.16 3.12
C GLY A 130 -26.56 -4.99 1.63
N ARG A 131 -27.57 -4.79 0.77
CA ARG A 131 -27.38 -4.76 -0.70
C ARG A 131 -26.74 -3.47 -1.22
N ARG A 132 -27.03 -2.32 -0.59
CA ARG A 132 -26.57 -1.00 -1.08
C ARG A 132 -25.03 -0.87 -1.12
N PRO A 133 -24.27 -1.21 -0.05
CA PRO A 133 -22.81 -1.10 -0.08
C PRO A 133 -22.18 -2.01 -1.12
N VAL A 134 -22.69 -3.24 -1.25
CA VAL A 134 -22.21 -4.21 -2.24
C VAL A 134 -22.44 -3.72 -3.67
N THR A 135 -23.60 -3.13 -3.97
CA THR A 135 -23.88 -2.54 -5.29
C THR A 135 -22.96 -1.36 -5.59
N VAL A 136 -22.74 -0.45 -4.64
CA VAL A 136 -21.84 0.70 -4.84
C VAL A 136 -20.40 0.25 -5.07
N LEU A 137 -19.91 -0.71 -4.27
CA LEU A 137 -18.58 -1.30 -4.45
C LEU A 137 -18.44 -1.94 -5.84
N SER A 138 -19.44 -2.74 -6.25
CA SER A 138 -19.44 -3.42 -7.55
C SER A 138 -19.46 -2.43 -8.71
N LEU A 139 -20.27 -1.36 -8.62
CA LEU A 139 -20.29 -0.28 -9.61
C LEU A 139 -18.93 0.43 -9.68
N GLY A 140 -18.30 0.71 -8.53
CA GLY A 140 -16.95 1.28 -8.48
C GLY A 140 -15.91 0.41 -9.18
N CYS A 141 -15.95 -0.92 -8.97
CA CYS A 141 -15.08 -1.86 -9.67
C CYS A 141 -15.28 -1.81 -11.20
N VAL A 142 -16.53 -1.74 -11.67
CA VAL A 142 -16.83 -1.61 -13.11
C VAL A 142 -16.28 -0.31 -13.67
N VAL A 143 -16.46 0.81 -12.96
CA VAL A 143 -15.91 2.12 -13.37
C VAL A 143 -14.39 2.07 -13.48
N ILE A 144 -13.69 1.45 -12.52
CA ILE A 144 -12.23 1.29 -12.57
C ILE A 144 -11.80 0.48 -13.80
N ILE A 145 -12.49 -0.62 -14.10
CA ILE A 145 -12.20 -1.46 -15.27
C ILE A 145 -12.39 -0.66 -16.56
N VAL A 146 -13.50 0.08 -16.70
CA VAL A 146 -13.77 0.91 -17.88
C VAL A 146 -12.70 2.00 -18.03
N ALA A 147 -12.38 2.70 -16.95
CA ALA A 147 -11.35 3.75 -16.96
C ALA A 147 -9.97 3.20 -17.36
N ALA A 148 -9.58 2.03 -16.86
CA ALA A 148 -8.32 1.38 -17.22
C ALA A 148 -8.25 1.03 -18.73
N ASN A 149 -9.35 0.54 -19.31
CA ASN A 149 -9.41 0.25 -20.74
C ASN A 149 -9.33 1.52 -21.60
N ILE A 150 -10.01 2.60 -21.20
CA ILE A 150 -9.94 3.90 -21.90
C ILE A 150 -8.50 4.43 -21.92
N VAL A 151 -7.82 4.39 -20.78
CA VAL A 151 -6.41 4.81 -20.69
C VAL A 151 -5.51 3.91 -21.53
N GLY A 152 -5.74 2.60 -21.51
CA GLY A 152 -5.01 1.65 -22.35
C GLY A 152 -5.15 1.93 -23.84
N ILE A 153 -6.36 2.26 -24.31
CA ILE A 153 -6.61 2.67 -25.70
C ILE A 153 -5.90 3.99 -26.03
N GLY A 154 -5.90 4.94 -25.09
CA GLY A 154 -5.19 6.21 -25.24
C GLY A 154 -3.66 6.08 -25.32
N MET A 155 -3.09 5.00 -24.78
CA MET A 155 -1.64 4.71 -24.88
C MET A 155 -1.25 3.96 -26.15
N ALA A 156 -2.22 3.31 -26.82
CA ALA A 156 -1.98 2.52 -28.02
C ALA A 156 -1.96 3.35 -29.32
N ASN A 157 -2.45 4.59 -29.25
CA ASN A 157 -2.44 5.58 -30.34
C ASN A 157 -1.35 6.63 -30.10
#